data_AF-A0A661B5Q0-F1
#
_entry.id   AF-A0A661B5Q0-F1
#
_cell.length_a   1.000
_cell.length_b   1.000
_cell.length_c   1.000
_cell.angle_alpha   90.00
_cell.angle_beta   90.00
_cell.angle_gamma   90.00
#
_symmetry.space_group_name_H-M   'P 1'
#
loop_
_entity.id
_entity.type
_entity.pdbx_description
1 polymer ?
#
loop_
_entity_poly.entity_id
_entity_poly.type
_entity_poly.pdbx_seq_one_letter_code
_entity_poly.pdbx_strand_id
1 'polypeptide(L)' 'MKEAHGYIDDIITPSHTRARLIKALEMLETKHDEIPKKKHGNIPP' A
#
# COMPACT_ATOMS: atom_id res chain seq x y z
N MET A 1 20.29 -7.75 3.21
CA MET A 1 20.29 -6.31 2.94
C MET A 1 19.78 -6.06 1.53
N LYS A 2 18.74 -5.23 1.40
CA LYS A 2 18.45 -4.23 0.33
C LYS A 2 16.98 -3.86 0.55
N GLU A 3 16.61 -2.65 0.94
CA GLU A 3 17.01 -1.34 0.39
C GLU A 3 17.19 -0.29 1.50
N ALA A 4 18.11 0.66 1.30
CA ALA A 4 18.46 1.69 2.29
C ALA A 4 17.46 2.86 2.38
N HIS A 5 16.30 2.76 1.71
CA HIS A 5 15.36 3.88 1.50
C HIS A 5 13.89 3.56 1.83
N GLY A 6 13.57 2.34 2.31
CA GLY A 6 12.22 1.99 2.79
C GLY A 6 11.14 1.91 1.70
N TYR A 7 11.50 1.66 0.44
CA TYR A 7 10.52 1.50 -0.64
C TYR A 7 9.83 0.14 -0.64
N ILE A 8 10.54 -0.92 -0.23
CA ILE A 8 10.00 -2.27 -0.07
C ILE A 8 9.88 -2.61 1.41
N ASP A 9 8.69 -3.00 1.83
CA ASP A 9 8.40 -3.41 3.21
C ASP A 9 8.99 -4.78 3.56
N ASP A 10 8.90 -5.77 2.67
CA ASP A 10 9.41 -7.12 2.92
C ASP A 10 9.64 -7.94 1.62
N ILE A 11 10.60 -8.88 1.66
CA ILE A 11 10.84 -9.86 0.60
C ILE A 11 10.36 -11.23 1.10
N ILE A 12 9.23 -11.69 0.57
CA ILE A 12 8.57 -12.93 0.99
C ILE A 12 8.72 -14.05 -0.04
N THR A 13 8.57 -15.30 0.39
CA THR A 13 8.46 -16.42 -0.56
C THR A 13 7.08 -16.43 -1.23
N PRO A 14 6.96 -16.92 -2.49
CA PRO A 14 5.69 -16.86 -3.24
C PRO A 14 4.50 -17.53 -2.54
N SER A 15 4.75 -18.59 -1.75
CA SER A 15 3.73 -19.30 -0.99
C SER A 15 3.06 -18.45 0.10
N HIS A 16 3.75 -17.43 0.64
CA HIS A 16 3.25 -16.59 1.72
C HIS A 16 2.40 -15.41 1.22
N THR A 17 2.41 -15.13 -0.09
CA THR A 17 1.73 -13.97 -0.68
C THR A 17 0.26 -13.90 -0.30
N ARG A 18 -0.48 -15.01 -0.41
CA ARG A 18 -1.92 -15.02 -0.11
C ARG A 18 -2.22 -14.65 1.35
N ALA A 19 -1.53 -15.27 2.30
CA ALA A 19 -1.74 -15.00 3.73
C ALA A 19 -1.33 -13.57 4.10
N ARG A 20 -0.25 -13.05 3.49
CA ARG A 20 0.20 -11.66 3.68
C ARG A 20 -0.81 -10.65 3.15
N LEU A 21 -1.39 -10.89 1.97
CA LEU A 21 -2.42 -10.03 1.39
C LEU A 21 -3.68 -9.98 2.25
N ILE A 22 -4.17 -11.13 2.73
CA ILE A 22 -5.37 -11.18 3.58
C ILE A 22 -5.16 -10.33 4.83
N LYS A 23 -4.06 -10.54 5.56
CA LYS A 23 -3.74 -9.78 6.77
C LYS A 23 -3.59 -8.27 6.49
N ALA A 24 -2.96 -7.91 5.38
CA ALA A 24 -2.78 -6.51 5.00
C ALA A 24 -4.13 -5.83 4.69
N LEU A 25 -5.03 -6.52 4.00
CA LEU A 25 -6.37 -6.00 3.69
C LEU A 25 -7.24 -5.87 4.94
N GLU A 26 -7.23 -6.86 5.83
CA GLU A 26 -7.92 -6.80 7.13
C GLU A 26 -7.42 -5.60 7.97
N MET A 27 -6.11 -5.38 8.01
CA MET A 27 -5.53 -4.24 8.73
C MET A 27 -5.93 -2.88 8.12
N LEU A 28 -6.10 -2.81 6.81
CA LEU A 28 -6.40 -1.58 6.07
C LEU A 28 -7.90 -1.30 5.94
N GLU A 29 -8.76 -2.17 6.45
CA GLU A 29 -10.22 -2.09 6.29
C GLU A 29 -10.80 -0.73 6.72
N THR A 30 -10.29 -0.17 7.83
CA THR A 30 -10.79 1.09 8.39
C THR A 30 -9.93 2.30 8.03
N LYS A 31 -9.02 2.17 7.05
CA LYS A 31 -8.12 3.27 6.68
C LYS A 31 -8.92 4.37 5.97
N HIS A 32 -8.86 5.59 6.51
CA HIS A 32 -9.44 6.78 5.92
C HIS A 32 -8.38 7.89 5.87
N ASP A 33 -8.12 8.43 4.67
CA ASP A 33 -7.18 9.53 4.45
C ASP A 33 -7.95 10.79 4.05
N GLU A 34 -7.61 11.93 4.65
CA GLU A 34 -8.18 13.22 4.30
C GLU A 34 -7.35 13.91 3.21
N ILE A 35 -7.96 14.17 2.06
CA ILE A 35 -7.34 14.94 0.97
C ILE A 35 -7.81 16.40 0.96
N PRO A 36 -6.95 17.38 0.63
CA PRO A 36 -7.37 18.77 0.48
C PRO A 36 -8.49 18.92 -0.54
N LYS A 37 -9.50 19.74 -0.22
CA LYS A 37 -10.66 19.99 -1.09
C LYS A 37 -10.19 20.62 -2.41
N LYS A 38 -10.36 19.89 -3.52
CA LYS A 38 -10.10 20.36 -4.90
C LYS A 38 -11.33 20.06 -5.76
N LYS A 39 -11.59 20.90 -6.77
CA LYS A 39 -12.72 20.68 -7.72
C LYS A 39 -12.53 19.42 -8.56
N HIS A 40 -11.29 19.14 -8.99
CA HIS A 40 -10.87 17.95 -9.72
C HIS A 40 -9.34 17.82 -9.65
N GLY A 41 -8.83 16.63 -9.97
CA GLY A 41 -7.39 16.43 -10.22
C GLY A 41 -6.92 17.09 -11.52
N ASN A 42 -5.62 16.99 -11.80
CA ASN A 42 -5.01 17.37 -13.07
C ASN A 42 -4.35 16.13 -13.71
N ILE A 43 -5.14 15.08 -13.95
CA ILE A 43 -4.68 13.87 -14.63
C ILE A 43 -4.54 14.23 -16.13
N PRO A 44 -3.35 14.07 -16.74
CA PRO A 44 -3.17 14.32 -18.17
C PRO A 44 -4.01 13.33 -19.00
N PRO A 45 -4.51 13.75 -20.19
CA PRO A 45 -5.18 12.85 -21.12
C PRO A 45 -4.24 11.77 -21.67
#